data_AF-A0A258FG04-F1
#
_entry.id   AF-A0A258FG04-F1
#
_cell.length_a   1.000
_cell.length_b   1.000
_cell.length_c   1.000
_cell.angle_alpha   90.00
_cell.angle_beta   90.00
_cell.angle_gamma   90.00
#
_symmetry.space_group_name_H-M   'P 1'
#
loop_
_entity.id
_entity.type
_entity.pdbx_description
1 polymer ?
#
loop_
_entity_poly.entity_id
_entity_poly.type
_entity_poly.pdbx_seq_one_letter_code
_entity_poly.pdbx_strand_id
1 'polypeptide(L)'
;MSDLISKRTRNAFREALVGWTISEIQTEFDNEGFTPNLNHDPGVSGMRRGLVEQIYQAIDFGDHRDVSRLLEVYQTVVATIRRDQPDLAGTLIDHLHRDGVDTEGPSFRLRSNTPAALRPLHAVAQALTAAQVHAQIARIDASIDRDPALAIGTAKELVETICKTILSDVGDEPRNMDLGDLVKRTTQRLSLT
;
A
#
# COMPACT_ATOMS: atom_id res chain seq x y z
N MET A 1 10.21 -9.29 -6.68
CA MET A 1 9.62 -8.03 -6.18
C MET A 1 10.65 -7.37 -5.29
N SER A 2 10.77 -6.04 -5.35
CA SER A 2 11.70 -5.26 -4.52
C SER A 2 11.01 -4.85 -3.23
N ASP A 3 11.64 -5.12 -2.08
CA ASP A 3 11.15 -4.67 -0.78
C ASP A 3 10.99 -3.15 -0.75
N LEU A 4 9.85 -2.67 -0.23
CA LEU A 4 9.52 -1.25 -0.07
C LEU A 4 10.29 -0.62 1.09
N ILE A 5 10.69 -1.44 2.07
CA ILE A 5 11.56 -1.04 3.17
C ILE A 5 12.86 -1.86 3.10
N SER A 6 13.98 -1.16 3.04
CA SER A 6 15.27 -1.79 2.87
C SER A 6 15.67 -2.60 4.11
N LYS A 7 16.55 -3.60 3.92
CA LYS A 7 17.14 -4.36 5.04
C LYS A 7 17.89 -3.44 6.02
N ARG A 8 18.49 -2.36 5.49
CA ARG A 8 19.20 -1.36 6.30
C ARG A 8 18.24 -0.68 7.29
N THR A 9 17.11 -0.20 6.81
CA THR A 9 16.10 0.47 7.65
C THR A 9 15.52 -0.50 8.68
N ARG A 10 15.14 -1.72 8.26
CA ARG A 10 14.66 -2.77 9.17
C ARG A 10 15.65 -3.07 10.31
N ASN A 11 16.93 -3.23 9.97
CA ASN A 11 17.97 -3.46 10.97
C ASN A 11 18.10 -2.28 11.94
N ALA A 12 18.08 -1.04 11.46
CA ALA A 12 18.18 0.14 12.31
C ALA A 12 17.00 0.22 13.32
N PHE A 13 15.78 -0.03 12.86
CA PHE A 13 14.59 -0.09 13.72
C PHE A 13 14.64 -1.26 14.71
N ARG A 14 15.11 -2.44 14.28
CA ARG A 14 15.33 -3.57 15.19
C ARG A 14 16.27 -3.19 16.32
N GLU A 15 17.41 -2.57 16.02
CA GLU A 15 18.36 -2.16 17.06
C GLU A 15 17.77 -1.11 18.01
N ALA A 16 16.93 -0.19 17.49
CA ALA A 16 16.20 0.77 18.33
C ALA A 16 15.21 0.07 19.28
N LEU A 17 14.47 -0.93 18.78
CA LEU A 17 13.52 -1.74 19.56
C LEU A 17 14.20 -2.58 20.65
N VAL A 18 15.50 -2.88 20.56
CA VAL A 18 16.23 -3.57 21.65
C VAL A 18 16.23 -2.77 22.95
N GLY A 19 16.02 -1.46 22.89
CA GLY A 19 15.84 -0.61 24.07
C GLY A 19 14.52 -0.82 24.81
N TRP A 20 13.53 -1.47 24.18
CA TRP A 20 12.18 -1.66 24.72
C TRP A 20 12.08 -3.01 25.44
N THR A 21 11.07 -3.21 26.28
CA THR A 21 10.75 -4.52 26.85
C THR A 21 10.09 -5.44 25.82
N ILE A 22 10.15 -6.76 26.06
CA ILE A 22 9.47 -7.74 25.20
C ILE A 22 7.96 -7.46 25.10
N SER A 23 7.33 -7.09 26.21
CA SER A 23 5.89 -6.79 26.25
C SER A 23 5.53 -5.56 25.45
N GLU A 24 6.35 -4.51 25.49
CA GLU A 24 6.14 -3.29 24.69
C GLU A 24 6.27 -3.59 23.20
N ILE A 25 7.28 -4.38 22.81
CA ILE A 25 7.45 -4.81 21.41
C ILE A 25 6.22 -5.61 20.97
N GLN A 26 5.80 -6.63 21.73
CA GLN A 26 4.63 -7.44 21.37
C GLN A 26 3.38 -6.57 21.24
N THR A 27 3.10 -5.72 22.23
CA THR A 27 1.91 -4.85 22.22
C THR A 27 1.88 -3.94 21.00
N GLU A 28 3.01 -3.30 20.68
CA GLU A 28 3.08 -2.38 19.55
C GLU A 28 2.81 -3.08 18.20
N PHE A 29 3.40 -4.25 18.00
CA PHE A 29 3.17 -5.02 16.77
C PHE A 29 1.79 -5.68 16.72
N ASP A 30 1.27 -6.15 17.86
CA ASP A 30 -0.07 -6.75 17.97
C ASP A 30 -1.18 -5.71 17.71
N ASN A 31 -0.99 -4.46 18.14
CA ASN A 31 -1.92 -3.35 17.84
C ASN A 31 -2.12 -3.16 16.33
N GLU A 32 -1.04 -3.35 15.57
CA GLU A 32 -1.07 -3.30 14.11
C GLU A 32 -1.39 -4.66 13.49
N GLY A 33 -1.65 -5.70 14.28
CA GLY A 33 -2.09 -7.04 13.87
C GLY A 33 -0.98 -7.96 13.35
N PHE A 34 0.29 -7.67 13.66
CA PHE A 34 1.39 -8.57 13.34
C PHE A 34 1.52 -9.66 14.39
N THR A 35 1.83 -10.88 13.96
CA THR A 35 2.07 -12.00 14.88
C THR A 35 3.44 -12.63 14.59
N PRO A 36 4.22 -12.98 15.63
CA PRO A 36 5.54 -13.57 15.45
C PRO A 36 5.43 -14.98 14.87
N ASN A 37 6.29 -15.29 13.89
CA ASN A 37 6.48 -16.67 13.44
C ASN A 37 7.41 -17.42 14.40
N LEU A 38 6.83 -18.08 15.40
CA LEU A 38 7.57 -18.80 16.44
C LEU A 38 8.39 -19.99 15.92
N ASN A 39 8.11 -20.48 14.71
CA ASN A 39 8.86 -21.56 14.08
C ASN A 39 10.12 -21.07 13.35
N HIS A 40 10.32 -19.76 13.25
CA HIS A 40 11.52 -19.18 12.67
C HIS A 40 12.66 -19.15 13.69
N ASP A 41 13.82 -19.68 13.30
CA ASP A 41 15.08 -19.46 14.01
C ASP A 41 15.63 -18.09 13.58
N PRO A 42 15.60 -17.09 14.48
CA PRO A 42 15.96 -15.72 14.12
C PRO A 42 17.47 -15.54 13.88
N GLY A 43 18.32 -16.53 14.18
CA GLY A 43 19.75 -16.48 13.86
C GLY A 43 20.53 -15.35 14.56
N VAL A 44 19.92 -14.69 15.55
CA VAL A 44 20.48 -13.57 16.31
C VAL A 44 20.46 -13.86 17.80
N SER A 45 21.45 -13.34 18.52
CA SER A 45 21.49 -13.45 19.98
C SER A 45 20.64 -12.38 20.66
N GLY A 46 19.90 -12.80 21.69
CA GLY A 46 19.08 -11.93 22.54
C GLY A 46 17.59 -11.96 22.22
N MET A 47 16.77 -12.06 23.28
CA MET A 47 15.32 -12.27 23.16
C MET A 47 14.60 -11.18 22.35
N ARG A 48 15.00 -9.91 22.50
CA ARG A 48 14.33 -8.78 21.82
C ARG A 48 14.58 -8.77 20.32
N ARG A 49 15.85 -8.94 19.90
CA ARG A 49 16.20 -9.06 18.47
C ARG A 49 15.52 -10.28 17.86
N GLY A 50 15.54 -11.40 18.58
CA GLY A 50 14.90 -12.63 18.14
C GLY A 50 13.39 -12.46 17.89
N LEU A 51 12.68 -11.83 18.82
CA LEU A 51 11.26 -11.54 18.66
C LEU A 51 10.99 -10.66 17.43
N VAL A 52 11.73 -9.57 17.26
CA VAL A 52 11.54 -8.67 16.11
C VAL A 52 11.81 -9.39 14.79
N GLU A 53 12.83 -10.24 14.71
CA GLU A 53 13.09 -11.06 13.51
C GLU A 53 11.97 -12.05 13.22
N GLN A 54 11.44 -12.71 14.26
CA GLN A 54 10.29 -13.61 14.11
C GLN A 54 9.03 -12.88 13.61
N ILE A 55 8.85 -11.62 14.02
CA ILE A 55 7.77 -10.77 13.49
C ILE A 55 8.08 -10.37 12.04
N TYR A 56 9.28 -9.86 11.75
CA TYR A 56 9.68 -9.44 10.41
C TYR A 56 9.57 -10.57 9.38
N GLN A 57 9.84 -11.81 9.79
CA GLN A 57 9.66 -12.98 8.93
C GLN A 57 8.20 -13.21 8.51
N ALA A 58 7.23 -12.72 9.27
CA ALA A 58 5.80 -12.81 8.96
C ALA A 58 5.28 -11.63 8.11
N ILE A 59 6.10 -10.62 7.84
CA ILE A 59 5.73 -9.41 7.09
C ILE A 59 6.14 -9.54 5.62
N ASP A 60 5.22 -9.29 4.69
CA ASP A 60 5.57 -9.12 3.28
C ASP A 60 6.00 -7.67 3.02
N PHE A 61 7.31 -7.43 2.96
CA PHE A 61 7.87 -6.10 2.68
C PHE A 61 7.66 -5.63 1.23
N GLY A 62 7.16 -6.47 0.33
CA GLY A 62 6.73 -6.10 -1.01
C GLY A 62 5.27 -5.63 -1.06
N ASP A 63 4.47 -5.92 -0.03
CA ASP A 63 3.06 -5.54 0.03
C ASP A 63 2.85 -4.17 0.70
N HIS A 64 2.04 -3.32 0.09
CA HIS A 64 1.78 -1.98 0.60
C HIS A 64 0.98 -1.98 1.91
N ARG A 65 0.08 -2.94 2.13
CA ARG A 65 -0.76 -2.95 3.35
C ARG A 65 0.08 -3.33 4.56
N ASP A 66 0.90 -4.36 4.42
CA ASP A 66 1.85 -4.79 5.45
C ASP A 66 2.85 -3.67 5.77
N VAL A 67 3.41 -3.02 4.75
CA VAL A 67 4.32 -1.89 5.01
C VAL A 67 3.61 -0.69 5.63
N SER A 68 2.38 -0.36 5.23
CA SER A 68 1.62 0.72 5.88
C SER A 68 1.39 0.49 7.38
N ARG A 69 1.04 -0.74 7.78
CA ARG A 69 0.88 -1.13 9.20
C ARG A 69 2.21 -1.06 9.95
N LEU A 70 3.29 -1.54 9.33
CA LEU A 70 4.64 -1.44 9.92
C LEU A 70 5.09 0.01 10.12
N LEU A 71 4.70 0.92 9.23
CA LEU A 71 5.05 2.33 9.34
C LEU A 71 4.39 3.01 10.54
N GLU A 72 3.21 2.57 10.98
CA GLU A 72 2.60 3.05 12.24
C GLU A 72 3.44 2.63 13.45
N VAL A 73 3.90 1.37 13.50
CA VAL A 73 4.86 0.91 14.52
C VAL A 73 6.13 1.77 14.53
N TYR A 74 6.73 1.97 13.36
CA TYR A 74 7.96 2.76 13.23
C TYR A 74 7.78 4.21 13.67
N GLN A 75 6.60 4.78 13.43
CA GLN A 75 6.28 6.11 13.91
C GLN A 75 6.24 6.17 15.43
N THR A 76 5.57 5.23 16.09
CA THR A 76 5.56 5.17 17.56
C THR A 76 6.98 5.03 18.10
N VAL A 77 7.79 4.15 17.49
CA VAL A 77 9.20 3.98 17.86
C VAL A 77 9.96 5.29 17.78
N VAL A 78 9.86 6.01 16.65
CA VAL A 78 10.51 7.30 16.48
C VAL A 78 9.99 8.34 17.46
N ALA A 79 8.68 8.41 17.68
CA ALA A 79 8.06 9.38 18.58
C ALA A 79 8.52 9.20 20.03
N THR A 80 8.62 7.95 20.49
CA THR A 80 9.11 7.59 21.82
C THR A 80 10.58 7.95 21.98
N ILE A 81 11.43 7.54 21.03
CA ILE A 81 12.89 7.73 21.14
C ILE A 81 13.30 9.19 20.90
N ARG A 82 12.55 9.96 20.11
CA ARG A 82 12.89 11.36 19.78
C ARG A 82 13.01 12.26 21.01
N ARG A 83 12.30 11.95 22.11
CA ARG A 83 12.40 12.71 23.36
C ARG A 83 13.76 12.53 24.04
N ASP A 84 14.26 11.31 24.07
CA ASP A 84 15.43 10.94 24.86
C ASP A 84 16.72 10.85 24.02
N GLN A 85 16.59 10.52 22.73
CA GLN A 85 17.71 10.31 21.79
C GLN A 85 17.38 10.92 20.41
N PRO A 86 17.41 12.26 20.29
CA PRO A 86 17.03 12.96 19.06
C PRO A 86 17.91 12.59 17.85
N ASP A 87 19.21 12.34 18.06
CA ASP A 87 20.15 11.98 17.00
C ASP A 87 19.84 10.59 16.40
N LEU A 88 19.48 9.62 17.26
CA LEU A 88 19.07 8.30 16.82
C LEU A 88 17.74 8.39 16.05
N ALA A 89 16.77 9.16 16.57
CA ALA A 89 15.51 9.37 15.89
C ALA A 89 15.70 10.04 14.51
N GLY A 90 16.60 11.02 14.39
CA GLY A 90 16.98 11.62 13.11
C GLY A 90 17.56 10.59 12.13
N THR A 91 18.46 9.72 12.61
CA THR A 91 19.04 8.66 11.79
C THR A 91 17.99 7.66 11.28
N LEU A 92 17.01 7.29 12.11
CA LEU A 92 15.90 6.42 11.70
C LEU A 92 15.03 7.09 10.62
N ILE A 93 14.73 8.38 10.77
CA ILE A 93 14.00 9.16 9.77
C ILE A 93 14.78 9.23 8.44
N ASP A 94 16.08 9.46 8.49
CA ASP A 94 16.92 9.47 7.28
C ASP A 94 16.90 8.12 6.56
N HIS A 95 16.81 7.01 7.29
CA HIS A 95 16.65 5.68 6.68
C HIS A 95 15.29 5.53 5.99
N LEU A 96 14.21 6.00 6.62
CA LEU A 96 12.87 6.01 6.03
C LEU A 96 12.80 6.89 4.78
N HIS A 97 13.41 8.08 4.78
CA HIS A 97 13.44 8.95 3.61
C HIS A 97 14.18 8.33 2.43
N ARG A 98 15.29 7.62 2.68
CA ARG A 98 16.01 6.88 1.63
C ARG A 98 15.18 5.76 1.02
N ASP A 99 14.28 5.16 1.78
CA ASP A 99 13.32 4.15 1.31
C ASP A 99 12.06 4.79 0.68
N GLY A 100 12.02 6.12 0.54
CA GLY A 100 10.90 6.83 -0.08
C GLY A 100 9.68 6.94 0.83
N VAL A 101 9.84 6.88 2.15
CA VAL A 101 8.76 7.14 3.10
C VAL A 101 8.64 8.65 3.32
N ASP A 102 7.42 9.15 3.32
CA ASP A 102 7.06 10.46 3.82
C ASP A 102 6.79 10.36 5.32
N THR A 103 7.52 11.17 6.07
CA THR A 103 7.40 11.23 7.53
C THR A 103 6.80 12.56 7.99
N GLU A 104 6.31 13.37 7.05
CA GLU A 104 5.64 14.62 7.36
C GLU A 104 4.15 14.37 7.64
N GLY A 105 3.69 14.82 8.81
CA GLY A 105 2.30 14.71 9.22
C GLY A 105 2.06 13.71 10.36
N PRO A 106 0.78 13.38 10.60
CA PRO A 106 0.37 12.58 11.75
C PRO A 106 0.60 11.08 11.57
N SER A 107 0.87 10.62 10.35
CA SER A 107 1.27 9.25 10.10
C SER A 107 2.33 9.11 9.00
N PHE A 108 3.23 8.14 9.14
CA PHE A 108 4.18 7.81 8.09
C PHE A 108 3.49 7.15 6.89
N ARG A 109 3.87 7.53 5.68
CA ARG A 109 3.25 7.06 4.44
C ARG A 109 4.34 6.72 3.44
N LEU A 110 4.19 5.62 2.70
CA LEU A 110 5.02 5.44 1.52
C LEU A 110 4.74 6.60 0.57
N ARG A 111 5.78 7.28 0.08
CA ARG A 111 5.59 8.23 -1.01
C ARG A 111 5.05 7.42 -2.16
N SER A 112 3.80 7.68 -2.54
CA SER A 112 3.28 7.22 -3.81
C SER A 112 4.14 7.89 -4.88
N ASN A 113 5.22 7.23 -5.29
CA ASN A 113 5.96 7.59 -6.48
C ASN A 113 5.14 7.13 -7.69
N THR A 114 3.85 7.46 -7.67
CA THR A 114 2.99 7.47 -8.81
C THR A 114 3.62 8.52 -9.72
N PRO A 115 4.22 8.13 -10.86
CA PRO A 115 4.67 9.09 -11.86
C PRO A 115 3.56 10.12 -12.05
N ALA A 116 3.87 11.40 -12.26
CA ALA A 116 2.83 12.42 -12.41
C ALA A 116 1.75 12.03 -13.45
N ALA A 117 2.14 11.21 -14.44
CA ALA A 117 1.27 10.60 -15.44
C ALA A 117 0.23 9.59 -14.90
N LEU A 118 0.47 8.94 -13.75
CA LEU A 118 -0.42 7.92 -13.15
C LEU A 118 -1.22 8.46 -11.94
N ARG A 119 -1.00 9.71 -11.50
CA ARG A 119 -1.81 10.32 -10.41
C ARG A 119 -3.31 10.35 -10.72
N PRO A 120 -3.73 10.65 -11.97
CA PRO A 120 -5.13 10.54 -12.36
C PRO A 120 -5.67 9.10 -12.23
N LEU A 121 -4.84 8.08 -12.49
CA LEU A 121 -5.25 6.68 -12.31
C LEU A 121 -5.43 6.27 -10.84
N HIS A 122 -4.68 6.87 -9.92
CA HIS A 122 -4.87 6.63 -8.50
C HIS A 122 -6.19 7.25 -7.99
N ALA A 123 -6.55 8.44 -8.49
CA ALA A 123 -7.85 9.05 -8.23
C ALA A 123 -8.99 8.25 -8.87
N VAL A 124 -8.80 7.73 -10.09
CA VAL A 124 -9.72 6.77 -10.71
C VAL A 124 -9.88 5.52 -9.86
N ALA A 125 -8.81 4.93 -9.32
CA ALA A 125 -8.89 3.76 -8.44
C ALA A 125 -9.59 4.05 -7.09
N GLN A 126 -9.59 5.30 -6.64
CA GLN A 126 -10.38 5.73 -5.49
C GLN A 126 -11.86 5.99 -5.85
N ALA A 127 -12.13 6.52 -7.05
CA ALA A 127 -13.48 6.73 -7.58
C ALA A 127 -14.16 5.42 -8.02
N LEU A 128 -13.36 4.43 -8.43
CA LEU A 128 -13.71 3.02 -8.61
C LEU A 128 -13.34 2.26 -7.34
N THR A 129 -14.07 2.48 -6.24
CA THR A 129 -13.83 1.64 -5.06
C THR A 129 -13.97 0.16 -5.41
N ALA A 130 -13.11 -0.68 -4.84
CA ALA A 130 -13.18 -2.14 -5.02
C ALA A 130 -14.62 -2.64 -4.79
N ALA A 131 -15.36 -2.05 -3.83
CA ALA A 131 -16.77 -2.36 -3.58
C ALA A 131 -17.70 -2.12 -4.80
N GLN A 132 -17.53 -1.02 -5.54
CA GLN A 132 -18.33 -0.72 -6.73
C GLN A 132 -18.02 -1.66 -7.89
N VAL A 133 -16.74 -1.99 -8.08
CA VAL A 133 -16.31 -2.99 -9.06
C VAL A 133 -16.86 -4.38 -8.71
N HIS A 134 -16.74 -4.78 -7.44
CA HIS A 134 -17.28 -6.07 -6.97
C HIS A 134 -18.81 -6.14 -7.14
N ALA A 135 -19.54 -5.06 -6.88
CA ALA A 135 -20.98 -5.03 -7.06
C ALA A 135 -21.40 -5.16 -8.54
N GLN A 136 -20.65 -4.56 -9.46
CA GLN A 136 -20.87 -4.71 -10.90
C GLN A 136 -20.54 -6.13 -11.39
N ILE A 137 -19.43 -6.70 -10.92
CA ILE A 137 -19.04 -8.09 -11.23
C ILE A 137 -20.11 -9.08 -10.72
N ALA A 138 -20.57 -8.92 -9.48
CA ALA A 138 -21.61 -9.78 -8.92
C ALA A 138 -22.93 -9.72 -9.70
N ARG A 139 -23.28 -8.57 -10.29
CA ARG A 139 -24.44 -8.45 -11.18
C ARG A 139 -24.24 -9.17 -12.52
N ILE A 140 -23.04 -9.07 -13.09
CA ILE A 140 -22.69 -9.79 -14.33
C ILE A 140 -22.80 -11.30 -14.09
N ASP A 141 -22.20 -11.81 -13.01
CA ASP A 141 -22.27 -13.24 -12.66
C ASP A 141 -23.71 -13.72 -12.44
N ALA A 142 -24.53 -12.93 -11.74
CA ALA A 142 -25.93 -13.29 -11.48
C ALA A 142 -26.82 -13.28 -12.74
N SER A 143 -26.38 -12.62 -13.82
CA SER A 143 -27.15 -12.47 -15.07
C SER A 143 -26.62 -13.32 -16.22
N ILE A 144 -25.38 -13.83 -16.17
CA ILE A 144 -24.75 -14.60 -17.27
C ILE A 144 -25.62 -15.76 -17.79
N ASP A 145 -26.22 -16.56 -16.92
CA ASP A 145 -27.01 -17.73 -17.34
C ASP A 145 -28.48 -17.41 -17.66
N ARG A 146 -29.01 -16.33 -17.08
CA ARG A 146 -30.45 -16.01 -17.09
C ARG A 146 -30.81 -14.90 -18.08
N ASP A 147 -29.90 -13.96 -18.27
CA ASP A 147 -30.03 -12.83 -19.19
C ASP A 147 -28.64 -12.38 -19.69
N PRO A 148 -28.09 -13.11 -20.68
CA PRO A 148 -26.77 -12.79 -21.25
C PRO A 148 -26.69 -11.38 -21.85
N ALA A 149 -27.80 -10.84 -22.35
CA ALA A 149 -27.84 -9.50 -22.93
C ALA A 149 -27.64 -8.42 -21.85
N LEU A 150 -28.28 -8.59 -20.69
CA LEU A 150 -28.09 -7.73 -19.53
C LEU A 150 -26.65 -7.83 -18.97
N ALA A 151 -26.07 -9.03 -18.92
CA ALA A 151 -24.69 -9.22 -18.50
C ALA A 151 -23.70 -8.46 -19.40
N ILE A 152 -23.88 -8.56 -20.73
CA ILE A 152 -23.08 -7.84 -21.73
C ILE A 152 -23.27 -6.32 -21.61
N GLY A 153 -24.51 -5.86 -21.41
CA GLY A 153 -24.81 -4.44 -21.21
C GLY A 153 -24.13 -3.87 -19.96
N THR A 154 -24.20 -4.60 -18.85
CA THR A 154 -23.56 -4.22 -17.58
C THR A 154 -22.04 -4.17 -17.71
N ALA A 155 -21.44 -5.17 -18.38
CA ALA A 155 -20.00 -5.17 -18.65
C ALA A 155 -19.58 -3.98 -19.53
N LYS A 156 -20.37 -3.65 -20.56
CA LYS A 156 -20.13 -2.49 -21.42
C LYS A 156 -20.18 -1.18 -20.63
N GLU A 157 -21.22 -0.99 -19.82
CA GLU A 157 -21.37 0.21 -18.98
C GLU A 157 -20.22 0.36 -17.97
N LEU A 158 -19.76 -0.74 -17.37
CA LEU A 158 -18.60 -0.74 -16.49
C LEU A 158 -17.36 -0.20 -17.21
N VAL A 159 -17.02 -0.76 -18.38
CA VAL A 159 -15.82 -0.34 -19.13
C VAL A 159 -15.96 1.11 -19.62
N GLU A 160 -17.14 1.52 -20.09
CA GLU A 160 -17.37 2.92 -20.49
C GLU A 160 -17.20 3.89 -19.33
N THR A 161 -17.72 3.54 -18.14
CA THR A 161 -17.61 4.36 -16.93
C THR A 161 -16.14 4.53 -16.56
N ILE A 162 -15.38 3.44 -16.56
CA ILE A 162 -13.94 3.45 -16.29
C ILE A 162 -13.19 4.36 -17.27
N CYS A 163 -13.36 4.14 -18.56
CA CYS A 163 -12.67 4.93 -19.58
C CYS A 163 -13.04 6.41 -19.50
N LYS A 164 -14.33 6.73 -19.31
CA LYS A 164 -14.80 8.12 -19.17
C LYS A 164 -14.20 8.79 -17.95
N THR A 165 -14.22 8.13 -16.79
CA THR A 165 -13.61 8.63 -15.55
C THR A 165 -12.12 8.89 -15.76
N ILE A 166 -11.36 7.94 -16.32
CA ILE A 166 -9.93 8.12 -16.61
C ILE A 166 -9.68 9.31 -17.53
N LEU A 167 -10.43 9.41 -18.64
CA LEU A 167 -10.25 10.46 -19.63
C LEU A 167 -10.53 11.85 -19.04
N SER A 168 -11.64 12.00 -18.32
CA SER A 168 -11.96 13.25 -17.61
C SER A 168 -10.86 13.67 -16.64
N ASP A 169 -10.27 12.71 -15.94
CA ASP A 169 -9.24 12.98 -14.94
C ASP A 169 -7.88 13.36 -15.57
N VAL A 170 -7.56 12.86 -16.76
CA VAL A 170 -6.39 13.30 -17.56
C VAL A 170 -6.66 14.57 -18.37
N GLY A 171 -7.77 15.27 -18.09
CA GLY A 171 -8.16 16.52 -18.75
C GLY A 171 -8.65 16.35 -20.19
N ASP A 172 -9.09 15.15 -20.57
CA ASP A 172 -9.71 14.86 -21.86
C ASP A 172 -11.23 14.76 -21.68
N GLU A 173 -12.03 15.42 -22.52
CA GLU A 173 -13.50 15.36 -22.42
C GLU A 173 -14.06 14.33 -23.41
N PRO A 174 -14.44 13.11 -22.96
CA PRO A 174 -14.98 12.10 -23.84
C PRO A 174 -16.44 12.43 -24.20
N ARG A 175 -16.64 13.20 -25.28
CA ARG A 175 -17.97 13.48 -25.84
C ARG A 175 -18.23 12.58 -27.04
N ASN A 176 -19.39 11.91 -27.04
CA ASN A 176 -19.90 11.10 -28.17
C ASN A 176 -18.93 10.02 -28.68
N MET A 177 -18.12 9.43 -27.79
CA MET A 177 -17.24 8.30 -28.13
C MET A 177 -17.97 6.99 -27.86
N ASP A 178 -17.82 6.03 -28.77
CA ASP A 178 -18.23 4.65 -28.49
C ASP A 178 -17.22 3.93 -27.60
N LEU A 179 -17.54 2.71 -27.17
CA LEU A 179 -16.66 1.94 -26.29
C LEU A 179 -15.28 1.69 -26.90
N GLY A 180 -15.19 1.43 -28.21
CA GLY A 180 -13.93 1.19 -28.89
C GLY A 180 -13.05 2.44 -28.90
N ASP A 181 -13.66 3.58 -29.20
CA ASP A 181 -13.02 4.89 -29.17
C ASP A 181 -12.55 5.26 -27.76
N LEU A 182 -13.40 5.02 -26.76
CA LEU A 182 -13.07 5.24 -25.34
C LEU A 182 -11.84 4.43 -24.93
N VAL A 183 -11.83 3.13 -25.18
CA VAL A 183 -10.70 2.25 -24.81
C VAL A 183 -9.43 2.69 -25.52
N LYS A 184 -9.49 2.92 -26.83
CA LYS A 184 -8.34 3.35 -27.64
C LYS A 184 -7.80 4.71 -27.18
N ARG A 185 -8.68 5.65 -26.85
CA ARG A 185 -8.28 6.97 -26.37
C ARG A 185 -7.67 6.89 -24.98
N THR A 186 -8.25 6.09 -24.09
CA THR A 186 -7.69 5.84 -22.77
C THR A 186 -6.29 5.23 -22.86
N THR A 187 -6.07 4.18 -23.67
CA THR A 187 -4.75 3.55 -23.79
C THR A 187 -3.68 4.50 -24.34
N GLN A 188 -4.03 5.35 -25.31
CA GLN A 188 -3.16 6.40 -25.84
C GLN A 188 -2.79 7.44 -24.78
N ARG A 189 -3.78 7.93 -24.01
CA ARG A 189 -3.55 8.95 -22.97
C ARG A 189 -2.71 8.42 -21.81
N LEU A 190 -2.73 7.11 -21.58
CA LEU A 190 -1.95 6.42 -20.56
C LEU A 190 -0.60 5.86 -21.06
N SER A 191 -0.27 6.04 -22.34
CA SER A 191 0.96 5.53 -22.96
C SER A 191 1.16 4.01 -22.81
N LEU A 192 0.07 3.23 -22.86
CA LEU A 192 0.11 1.77 -22.72
C LEU A 192 0.37 1.03 -24.04
N THR A 193 0.20 1.72 -25.18
CA THR A 193 0.48 1.23 -26.56
C THR A 193 0.58 2.42 -27.50
#